data_AF-A0A8S8XZI4-F1
#
_entry.id   AF-A0A8S8XZI4-F1
#
_cell.length_a   1.000
_cell.length_b   1.000
_cell.length_c   1.000
_cell.angle_alpha   90.00
_cell.angle_beta   90.00
_cell.angle_gamma   90.00
#
_symmetry.space_group_name_H-M   'P 1'
#
loop_
_entity.id
_entity.type
_entity.pdbx_description
1 polymer ?
#
loop_
_entity_poly.entity_id
_entity_poly.type
_entity_poly.pdbx_seq_one_letter_code
_entity_poly.pdbx_strand_id
1 'polypeptide(L)'
;MILFQKGVIVKEGIQKALVQSSRNEEIQVNSDNVEVELEDFIVSLVSDKKEFIKEKGMGAVGALMGPVMSKFRGKMDGGDINKVLMEKVKEIL
;
A
#
# COMPACT_ATOMS: atom_id res chain seq x y z
N MET A 1 -6.97 -11.96 -18.96
CA MET A 1 -6.64 -11.96 -17.51
C MET A 1 -5.40 -12.81 -17.21
N ILE A 2 -4.32 -12.68 -17.99
CA ILE A 2 -3.06 -13.44 -17.79
C ILE A 2 -2.10 -12.69 -16.85
N LEU A 3 -2.10 -11.35 -16.91
CA LEU A 3 -1.20 -10.51 -16.10
C LEU A 3 -1.43 -10.69 -14.58
N PHE A 4 -2.68 -10.71 -14.12
CA PHE A 4 -3.01 -10.96 -12.71
C PHE A 4 -2.62 -12.39 -12.27
N GLN A 5 -2.94 -13.40 -13.07
CA GLN A 5 -2.59 -14.79 -12.76
C GLN A 5 -1.08 -15.04 -12.70
N LYS A 6 -0.29 -14.26 -13.46
CA LYS A 6 1.17 -14.29 -13.42
C LYS A 6 1.78 -13.41 -12.33
N GLY A 7 0.97 -12.76 -11.48
CA GLY A 7 1.45 -11.88 -10.42
C GLY A 7 2.05 -10.55 -10.91
N VAL A 8 1.88 -10.22 -12.19
CA VAL A 8 2.44 -9.01 -12.81
C VAL A 8 1.70 -7.74 -12.37
N ILE A 9 0.41 -7.88 -12.04
CA ILE A 9 -0.43 -6.82 -11.49
C ILE A 9 -1.21 -7.36 -10.29
N VAL A 10 -1.45 -6.52 -9.28
CA VAL A 10 -2.33 -6.86 -8.15
C VAL A 10 -3.82 -6.72 -8.49
N LYS A 11 -4.69 -7.29 -7.66
CA LYS A 11 -6.15 -7.25 -7.83
C LYS A 11 -6.68 -5.82 -7.99
N GLU A 12 -6.18 -4.90 -7.17
CA GLU A 12 -6.56 -3.48 -7.20
C GLU A 12 -5.98 -2.73 -8.41
N GLY A 13 -4.94 -3.27 -9.05
CA GLY A 13 -4.31 -2.72 -10.25
C GLY A 13 -5.09 -3.03 -11.53
N ILE A 14 -6.03 -3.98 -11.51
CA ILE A 14 -6.76 -4.43 -12.72
C ILE A 14 -7.53 -3.27 -13.38
N GLN A 15 -8.24 -2.46 -12.59
CA GLN A 15 -9.01 -1.34 -13.14
C GLN A 15 -8.09 -0.30 -13.78
N LYS A 16 -6.96 0.01 -13.12
CA LYS A 16 -5.96 0.94 -13.62
C LYS A 16 -5.33 0.44 -14.91
N ALA A 17 -4.95 -0.84 -14.96
CA ALA A 17 -4.39 -1.48 -16.14
C ALA A 17 -5.34 -1.43 -17.33
N LEU A 18 -6.65 -1.60 -17.09
CA LEU A 18 -7.66 -1.50 -18.14
C LEU A 18 -7.77 -0.07 -18.71
N VAL A 19 -7.75 0.94 -17.84
CA VAL A 19 -7.77 2.35 -18.26
C VAL A 19 -6.51 2.70 -19.05
N GLN A 20 -5.33 2.30 -18.57
CA GLN A 20 -4.04 2.53 -19.25
C GLN A 20 -4.03 1.87 -20.63
N SER A 21 -4.44 0.61 -20.71
CA SER A 21 -4.54 -0.12 -21.98
C SER A 21 -5.50 0.55 -22.96
N SER A 22 -6.62 1.10 -22.48
CA SER A 22 -7.59 1.81 -23.33
C SER A 22 -7.04 3.13 -23.89
N ARG A 23 -5.98 3.67 -23.28
CA ARG A 23 -5.34 4.94 -23.67
C ARG A 23 -4.01 4.73 -24.40
N ASN A 24 -3.65 3.48 -24.70
CA ASN A 24 -2.32 3.10 -25.20
C ASN A 24 -1.18 3.55 -24.27
N GLU A 25 -1.45 3.67 -22.97
CA GLU A 25 -0.44 3.95 -21.94
C GLU A 25 0.21 2.65 -21.47
N GLU A 26 1.45 2.74 -21.00
CA GLU A 26 2.13 1.62 -20.39
C GLU A 26 1.41 1.17 -19.11
N ILE A 27 1.17 -0.14 -18.99
CA ILE A 27 0.51 -0.72 -17.82
C ILE A 27 1.50 -0.67 -16.65
N GLN A 28 1.08 -0.08 -15.54
CA GLN A 28 1.86 -0.14 -14.33
C GLN A 28 1.85 -1.57 -13.78
N VAL A 29 3.04 -2.17 -13.73
CA VAL A 29 3.28 -3.50 -13.18
C VAL A 29 3.82 -3.41 -11.76
N ASN A 30 3.71 -4.51 -11.03
CA ASN A 30 4.37 -4.67 -9.74
C ASN A 30 5.89 -4.52 -9.97
N SER A 31 6.54 -3.67 -9.19
CA SER A 31 8.00 -3.50 -9.22
C SER A 31 8.59 -4.24 -8.02
N ASP A 32 9.74 -4.90 -8.20
CA ASP A 32 10.37 -5.73 -7.16
C ASP A 32 10.73 -4.93 -5.89
N ASN A 33 10.85 -3.60 -6.00
CA ASN A 33 11.19 -2.71 -4.89
C ASN A 33 9.97 -2.13 -4.15
N VAL A 34 8.73 -2.44 -4.55
CA VAL A 34 7.52 -1.83 -3.96
C VAL A 34 7.39 -2.17 -2.47
N GLU A 35 7.82 -3.37 -2.05
CA GLU A 35 7.77 -3.78 -0.65
C GLU A 35 8.70 -2.93 0.23
N VAL A 36 9.94 -2.71 -0.22
CA VAL A 36 10.91 -1.87 0.49
C VAL A 36 10.44 -0.42 0.54
N GLU A 37 9.92 0.13 -0.57
CA GLU A 37 9.36 1.48 -0.60
C GLU A 37 8.17 1.65 0.37
N LEU A 38 7.34 0.60 0.50
CA LEU A 38 6.22 0.58 1.43
C LEU A 38 6.72 0.61 2.87
N GLU A 39 7.66 -0.26 3.23
CA GLU A 39 8.22 -0.33 4.58
C GLU A 39 8.83 1.01 4.98
N ASP A 40 9.69 1.59 4.15
CA ASP A 40 10.33 2.89 4.41
C ASP A 40 9.28 4.00 4.61
N PHE A 41 8.25 4.02 3.77
CA PHE A 41 7.17 5.00 3.89
C PHE A 41 6.37 4.81 5.19
N ILE A 42 6.02 3.57 5.54
CA ILE A 42 5.27 3.27 6.76
C ILE A 42 6.11 3.63 7.98
N VAL A 43 7.40 3.30 8.01
CA VAL A 43 8.30 3.63 9.13
C VAL A 43 8.35 5.14 9.33
N SER A 44 8.53 5.91 8.27
CA SER A 44 8.49 7.39 8.34
C SER A 44 7.14 7.89 8.87
N LEU A 45 6.03 7.42 8.28
CA LEU A 45 4.68 7.85 8.65
C LEU A 45 4.36 7.55 10.12
N VAL A 46 4.71 6.36 10.58
CA VAL A 46 4.46 5.87 11.94
C VAL A 46 5.34 6.62 12.95
N SER A 47 6.58 6.94 12.60
CA SER A 47 7.46 7.82 13.40
C SER A 47 6.88 9.24 13.52
N ASP A 48 6.45 9.83 12.40
CA ASP A 48 5.90 11.19 12.35
C ASP A 48 4.56 11.32 13.10
N LYS A 49 3.80 10.22 13.21
CA LYS A 49 2.48 10.17 13.86
C LYS A 49 2.51 9.44 15.20
N LYS A 50 3.67 9.29 15.82
CA LYS A 50 3.85 8.50 17.05
C LYS A 50 2.93 8.92 18.20
N GLU A 51 2.78 10.22 18.45
CA GLU A 51 1.89 10.72 19.52
C GLU A 51 0.41 10.40 19.24
N PHE A 52 -0.02 10.59 17.99
CA PHE A 52 -1.36 10.23 17.54
C PHE A 52 -1.64 8.72 17.69
N ILE A 53 -0.64 7.88 17.37
CA ILE A 53 -0.73 6.42 17.56
C ILE A 53 -0.90 6.08 19.03
N LYS A 54 -0.12 6.70 19.92
CA LYS A 54 -0.23 6.47 21.38
C LYS A 54 -1.61 6.89 21.93
N GLU A 55 -2.20 7.96 21.41
CA GLU A 55 -3.52 8.43 21.83
C GLU A 55 -4.66 7.53 21.30
N LYS A 56 -4.60 7.12 20.03
CA LYS A 56 -5.68 6.35 19.37
C LYS A 56 -5.52 4.83 19.45
N GLY A 57 -4.35 4.34 19.86
CA GLY A 57 -4.02 2.92 19.85
C GLY A 57 -4.11 2.32 18.44
N MET A 58 -4.63 1.10 18.37
CA MET A 58 -4.90 0.42 17.08
C MET A 58 -5.92 1.16 16.20
N GLY A 59 -6.74 2.06 16.77
CA GLY A 59 -7.64 2.92 16.01
C GLY A 59 -6.93 3.87 15.04
N ALA A 60 -5.62 4.11 15.24
CA ALA A 60 -4.80 4.91 14.34
C ALA A 60 -4.62 4.25 12.95
N VAL A 61 -4.67 2.92 12.85
CA VAL A 61 -4.41 2.19 11.60
C VAL A 61 -5.34 2.67 10.49
N GLY A 62 -6.64 2.82 10.76
CA GLY A 62 -7.60 3.29 9.76
C GLY A 62 -7.30 4.71 9.25
N ALA A 63 -6.85 5.60 10.12
CA ALA A 63 -6.47 6.96 9.73
C ALA A 63 -5.16 6.98 8.91
N LEU A 64 -4.20 6.13 9.27
CA LEU A 64 -2.90 6.02 8.57
C LEU A 64 -3.01 5.26 7.24
N MET A 65 -4.03 4.42 7.06
CA MET A 65 -4.28 3.72 5.79
C MET A 65 -4.55 4.67 4.63
N GLY A 66 -5.19 5.82 4.86
CA GLY A 66 -5.48 6.78 3.78
C GLY A 66 -4.23 7.24 3.03
N PRO A 67 -3.24 7.82 3.73
CA PRO A 67 -1.95 8.20 3.13
C PRO A 67 -1.22 7.05 2.44
N VAL A 68 -1.16 5.86 3.05
CA VAL A 68 -0.47 4.70 2.47
C VAL A 68 -1.18 4.25 1.18
N MET A 69 -2.50 4.11 1.22
CA MET A 69 -3.32 3.74 0.06
C MET A 69 -3.20 4.74 -1.09
N SER A 70 -3.08 6.04 -0.80
CA SER A 70 -2.90 7.04 -1.85
C SER A 70 -1.61 6.84 -2.66
N LYS A 71 -0.57 6.23 -2.07
CA LYS A 71 0.74 6.05 -2.70
C LYS A 71 0.93 4.65 -3.31
N PHE A 72 0.35 3.63 -2.68
CA PHE A 72 0.61 2.22 -3.00
C PHE A 72 -0.57 1.46 -3.60
N ARG A 73 -1.78 2.04 -3.62
CA ARG A 73 -2.95 1.39 -4.24
C ARG A 73 -2.65 1.02 -5.69
N GLY A 74 -2.96 -0.23 -6.03
CA GLY A 74 -2.75 -0.79 -7.36
C GLY A 74 -1.30 -1.15 -7.70
N LYS A 75 -0.34 -0.88 -6.79
CA LYS A 75 1.04 -1.40 -6.85
C LYS A 75 1.24 -2.61 -5.95
N MET A 76 0.46 -2.72 -4.87
CA MET A 76 0.49 -3.81 -3.89
C MET A 76 -0.93 -4.12 -3.43
N ASP A 77 -1.16 -5.34 -2.91
CA ASP A 77 -2.47 -5.72 -2.38
C ASP A 77 -2.77 -4.97 -1.08
N GLY A 78 -4.01 -4.48 -0.95
CA GLY A 78 -4.42 -3.72 0.22
C GLY A 78 -4.37 -4.52 1.52
N GLY A 79 -4.53 -5.84 1.45
CA GLY A 79 -4.38 -6.75 2.58
C GLY A 79 -2.94 -6.79 3.10
N ASP A 80 -1.96 -6.89 2.20
CA ASP A 80 -0.54 -6.90 2.55
C ASP A 80 -0.10 -5.55 3.12
N ILE A 81 -0.54 -4.46 2.50
CA ILE A 81 -0.30 -3.10 3.02
C ILE A 81 -0.84 -2.96 4.45
N ASN A 82 -2.08 -3.40 4.67
CA ASN A 82 -2.71 -3.32 5.99
C ASN A 82 -1.95 -4.14 7.04
N LYS A 83 -1.44 -5.32 6.66
CA LYS A 83 -0.66 -6.19 7.55
C LYS A 83 0.62 -5.47 8.02
N VAL A 84 1.42 -4.94 7.09
CA VAL A 84 2.68 -4.23 7.41
C VAL A 84 2.40 -3.00 8.28
N LEU A 85 1.39 -2.20 7.94
CA LEU A 85 1.03 -1.01 8.73
C LEU A 85 0.59 -1.39 10.15
N MET A 86 -0.22 -2.43 10.30
CA MET A 86 -0.70 -2.90 11.59
C MET A 86 0.45 -3.41 12.47
N GLU A 87 1.39 -4.15 11.90
CA GLU A 87 2.60 -4.61 12.60
C GLU A 87 3.43 -3.42 13.11
N LYS A 88 3.68 -2.41 12.27
CA LYS A 88 4.43 -1.20 12.66
C LYS A 88 3.72 -0.34 13.70
N VAL A 89 2.40 -0.20 13.60
CA VAL A 89 1.63 0.49 14.64
C VAL A 89 1.70 -0.26 15.97
N LYS A 90 1.62 -1.60 15.93
CA LYS A 90 1.72 -2.45 17.13
C LYS A 90 3.10 -2.39 17.78
N GLU A 91 4.18 -2.22 17.01
CA GLU A 91 5.54 -2.02 17.55
C GLU A 91 5.69 -0.71 18.34
N ILE A 92 4.84 0.29 18.10
CA ILE A 92 4.89 1.59 18.81
C ILE A 92 4.14 1.58 20.14
N LEU A 93 3.09 0.77 20.26
CA LEU A 93 2.19 0.69 21.41
C LEU A 93 2.82 -0.13 22.55
#